data_AF-A0A2A5FUB5-F1
#
_entry.id   AF-A0A2A5FUB5-F1
#
_cell.length_a   1.000
_cell.length_b   1.000
_cell.length_c   1.000
_cell.angle_alpha   90.00
_cell.angle_beta   90.00
_cell.angle_gamma   90.00
#
_symmetry.space_group_name_H-M   'P 1'
#
loop_
_entity.id
_entity.type
_entity.pdbx_description
1 polymer ?
#
loop_
_entity_poly.entity_id
_entity_poly.type
_entity_poly.pdbx_seq_one_letter_code
_entity_poly.pdbx_strand_id
1 'polypeptide(L)'
;MKINPAQRKIILLSITMYIFMGLFPPWVYTFDFKSTHSENPAGYSIIFDPPWPEDDVDRGYGVHIDMSRISVQWITLAIVTAGALLLVSGSRKETLK
;
A
#
# COMPACT_ATOMS: atom_id res chain seq x y z
N MET A 1 -20.97 4.11 19.98
CA MET A 1 -20.75 5.03 18.84
C MET A 1 -21.55 4.50 17.65
N LYS A 2 -22.62 5.19 17.21
CA LYS A 2 -23.43 4.72 16.06
C LYS A 2 -22.73 5.13 14.75
N ILE A 3 -22.18 4.16 14.02
CA ILE A 3 -21.56 4.37 12.72
C ILE A 3 -22.67 4.61 11.69
N ASN A 4 -22.57 5.70 10.94
CA ASN A 4 -23.58 6.05 9.93
C ASN A 4 -23.28 5.35 8.58
N PRO A 5 -24.23 5.34 7.62
CA PRO A 5 -24.04 4.66 6.34
C PRO A 5 -22.85 5.19 5.51
N ALA A 6 -22.56 6.49 5.57
CA ALA A 6 -21.44 7.10 4.84
C ALA A 6 -20.08 6.72 5.44
N GLN A 7 -19.94 6.79 6.77
CA GLN A 7 -18.77 6.34 7.51
C GLN A 7 -18.54 4.84 7.29
N ARG A 8 -19.60 4.03 7.28
CA ARG A 8 -19.51 2.59 6.98
C ARG A 8 -18.94 2.34 5.58
N LYS A 9 -19.38 3.10 4.57
CA LYS A 9 -18.84 2.99 3.20
C LYS A 9 -17.35 3.38 3.16
N ILE A 10 -16.97 4.48 3.82
CA ILE A 10 -15.56 4.90 3.90
C ILE A 10 -14.72 3.81 4.55
N ILE A 11 -15.13 3.29 5.70
CA ILE A 11 -14.41 2.24 6.43
C ILE A 11 -14.27 0.98 5.57
N LEU A 12 -15.36 0.52 4.94
CA LEU A 12 -15.31 -0.67 4.08
C LEU A 12 -14.37 -0.46 2.89
N LEU A 13 -14.43 0.70 2.22
CA LEU A 13 -13.54 1.03 1.12
C LEU A 13 -12.07 1.03 1.56
N SER A 14 -11.75 1.66 2.69
CA SER A 14 -10.39 1.70 3.22
C SER A 14 -9.87 0.32 3.60
N ILE A 15 -10.69 -0.55 4.20
CA ILE A 15 -10.33 -1.94 4.50
C ILE A 15 -10.05 -2.70 3.20
N THR A 16 -10.90 -2.56 2.19
CA THR A 16 -10.69 -3.17 0.89
C THR A 16 -9.36 -2.71 0.28
N MET A 17 -9.10 -1.41 0.24
CA MET A 17 -7.84 -0.86 -0.28
C MET A 17 -6.60 -1.38 0.47
N TYR A 18 -6.68 -1.44 1.81
CA TYR A 18 -5.59 -1.97 2.63
C TYR A 18 -5.25 -3.42 2.28
N ILE A 19 -6.28 -4.27 2.13
CA ILE A 19 -6.11 -5.67 1.74
C ILE A 19 -5.52 -5.76 0.32
N PHE A 20 -6.01 -4.97 -0.63
CA PHE A 20 -5.47 -4.94 -1.99
C PHE A 20 -4.00 -4.53 -2.02
N MET A 21 -3.60 -3.50 -1.28
CA MET A 21 -2.19 -3.08 -1.19
C MET A 21 -1.29 -4.16 -0.57
N GLY A 22 -1.81 -4.91 0.41
CA GLY A 22 -1.07 -6.03 1.00
C GLY A 22 -0.99 -7.26 0.10
N LEU A 23 -2.01 -7.51 -0.72
CA LEU A 23 -2.06 -8.67 -1.63
C LEU A 23 -1.25 -8.45 -2.91
N PHE A 24 -1.19 -7.19 -3.36
CA PHE A 24 -0.39 -6.75 -4.51
C PHE A 24 0.67 -5.77 -4.03
N PRO A 25 1.71 -6.21 -3.31
CA PRO A 25 2.76 -5.32 -2.85
C PRO A 25 3.59 -4.78 -4.03
N PRO A 26 4.23 -3.61 -3.85
CA PRO A 26 5.32 -3.16 -4.71
C PRO A 26 6.56 -4.03 -4.50
N TRP A 27 7.19 -4.42 -5.61
CA TRP A 27 8.41 -5.22 -5.66
C TRP A 27 9.59 -4.38 -6.16
N VAL A 28 10.79 -4.82 -5.81
CA VAL A 28 12.07 -4.21 -6.19
C VAL A 28 12.99 -5.32 -6.69
N TYR A 29 13.62 -5.07 -7.83
CA TYR A 29 14.77 -5.81 -8.32
C TYR A 29 16.01 -5.35 -7.59
N THR A 30 16.80 -6.30 -7.09
CA THR A 30 18.10 -6.03 -6.49
C THR A 30 19.19 -6.63 -7.34
N PHE A 31 20.28 -5.89 -7.46
CA PHE A 31 21.53 -6.41 -8.02
C PHE A 31 22.65 -6.21 -7.01
N ASP A 32 23.22 -7.31 -6.55
CA ASP A 32 24.32 -7.38 -5.59
C ASP A 32 25.53 -8.07 -6.22
N PHE A 33 26.54 -7.28 -6.60
CA PHE A 33 27.80 -7.84 -7.09
C PHE A 33 29.02 -7.10 -6.55
N LYS A 34 29.86 -7.84 -5.80
CA LYS A 34 31.05 -7.35 -5.10
C LYS A 34 30.75 -6.18 -4.15
N SER A 35 30.79 -4.96 -4.68
CA SER A 35 30.59 -3.70 -3.94
C SER A 35 29.54 -2.80 -4.60
N THR A 36 28.83 -3.30 -5.61
CA THR A 36 27.76 -2.57 -6.30
C THR A 36 26.44 -3.16 -5.84
N HIS A 37 25.62 -2.31 -5.23
CA HIS A 37 24.23 -2.58 -4.89
C HIS A 37 23.36 -1.63 -5.69
N SER A 38 22.37 -2.15 -6.40
CA SER A 38 21.39 -1.35 -7.14
C SER A 38 19.99 -1.88 -6.89
N GLU A 39 19.05 -0.97 -6.70
CA GLU A 39 17.64 -1.26 -6.52
C GLU A 39 16.81 -0.59 -7.61
N ASN A 40 16.03 -1.38 -8.35
CA ASN A 40 15.14 -0.87 -9.39
C ASN A 40 13.68 -1.27 -9.10
N PRO A 41 12.69 -0.39 -9.34
CA PRO A 41 11.29 -0.74 -9.11
C PRO A 41 10.83 -1.85 -10.08
N ALA A 42 10.36 -2.98 -9.55
CA ALA A 42 9.81 -4.10 -10.32
C ALA A 42 8.29 -4.01 -10.53
N GLY A 43 7.64 -2.97 -9.99
CA GLY A 43 6.20 -2.76 -10.13
C GLY A 43 5.38 -3.48 -9.06
N TYR A 44 4.12 -3.80 -9.37
CA TYR A 44 3.18 -4.44 -8.45
C TYR A 44 2.79 -5.81 -8.98
N SER A 45 2.93 -6.84 -8.15
CA SER A 45 2.47 -8.21 -8.46
C SER A 45 1.93 -8.88 -7.19
N ILE A 46 1.27 -10.03 -7.35
CA ILE A 46 0.70 -10.79 -6.23
C ILE A 46 1.81 -11.25 -5.29
N ILE A 47 1.57 -11.19 -3.97
CA ILE A 47 2.53 -11.61 -2.95
C ILE A 47 3.03 -13.06 -3.09
N PHE A 48 2.21 -13.93 -3.69
CA PHE A 48 2.53 -15.35 -3.95
C PHE A 48 3.12 -15.61 -5.34
N ASP A 49 3.21 -14.59 -6.19
CA ASP A 49 3.74 -14.67 -7.56
C ASP A 49 4.68 -13.47 -7.79
N PRO A 50 5.89 -13.53 -7.20
CA PRO A 50 6.88 -12.46 -7.35
C PRO A 50 7.24 -12.27 -8.84
N PRO A 51 7.63 -11.05 -9.24
CA PRO A 51 8.10 -10.83 -10.59
C PRO A 51 9.38 -11.63 -10.84
N TRP A 52 9.56 -12.11 -12.08
CA TRP A 52 10.77 -12.81 -12.48
C TRP A 52 11.97 -11.85 -12.42
N PRO A 53 13.15 -12.31 -11.93
CA PRO A 53 14.37 -11.51 -11.91
C PRO A 53 14.73 -11.01 -13.31
N GLU A 54 15.32 -9.81 -13.43
CA GLU A 54 15.72 -9.25 -14.73
C GLU A 54 16.72 -10.15 -15.46
N ASP A 55 17.62 -10.84 -14.74
CA ASP A 55 18.56 -11.82 -15.29
C ASP A 55 18.71 -13.02 -14.34
N ASP A 56 18.29 -14.20 -14.80
CA ASP A 56 18.32 -15.46 -14.02
C ASP A 56 19.70 -16.16 -14.04
N VAL A 57 20.66 -15.61 -14.80
CA VAL A 57 21.97 -16.24 -15.07
C VAL A 57 23.03 -15.82 -14.06
N ASP A 58 22.89 -14.62 -13.46
CA ASP A 58 23.88 -14.04 -12.57
C ASP A 58 23.45 -14.14 -11.10
N ARG A 59 24.32 -14.71 -10.27
CA ARG A 59 24.11 -14.94 -8.81
C ARG A 59 23.94 -13.67 -7.97
N GLY A 60 23.87 -12.49 -8.60
CA GLY A 60 23.68 -11.20 -7.94
C GLY A 60 22.26 -10.64 -8.06
N TYR A 61 21.40 -11.20 -8.90
CA TYR A 61 20.03 -10.70 -9.05
C TYR A 61 19.07 -11.31 -8.03
N GLY A 62 18.20 -10.46 -7.49
CA GLY A 62 17.21 -10.84 -6.51
C GLY A 62 15.95 -9.99 -6.63
N VAL A 63 14.94 -10.39 -5.88
CA VAL A 63 13.64 -9.72 -5.84
C VAL A 63 13.19 -9.66 -4.38
N HIS A 64 12.77 -8.49 -3.92
CA HIS A 64 12.18 -8.33 -2.60
C HIS A 64 11.02 -7.33 -2.61
N ILE A 65 10.25 -7.32 -1.53
CA ILE A 65 9.11 -6.42 -1.36
C ILE A 65 9.58 -5.06 -0.87
N ASP A 66 9.15 -3.98 -1.52
CA ASP A 66 9.43 -2.62 -1.09
C ASP A 66 8.62 -2.26 0.16
N MET A 67 9.18 -2.58 1.34
CA MET A 67 8.56 -2.31 2.63
C MET A 67 8.35 -0.80 2.86
N SER A 68 9.22 0.04 2.30
CA SER A 68 9.12 1.50 2.42
C SER A 68 7.87 2.00 1.69
N ARG A 69 7.65 1.58 0.44
CA ARG A 69 6.46 1.96 -0.34
C ARG A 69 5.17 1.46 0.29
N ILE A 70 5.13 0.21 0.77
CA ILE A 70 3.94 -0.33 1.47
C ILE A 70 3.62 0.50 2.71
N SER A 71 4.64 0.80 3.52
CA SER A 71 4.46 1.56 4.75
C SER A 71 3.91 2.96 4.45
N VAL A 72 4.45 3.63 3.44
CA VAL A 72 3.95 4.94 2.99
C VAL A 72 2.51 4.84 2.50
N GLN A 73 2.15 3.81 1.73
CA GLN A 73 0.78 3.61 1.24
C GLN A 73 -0.21 3.43 2.39
N TRP A 74 0.10 2.57 3.36
CA TRP A 74 -0.77 2.30 4.50
C TRP A 74 -0.93 3.51 5.41
N ILE A 75 0.15 4.24 5.69
CA ILE A 75 0.11 5.49 6.47
C ILE A 75 -0.74 6.55 5.74
N THR A 76 -0.51 6.72 4.45
CA THR A 76 -1.28 7.68 3.62
C THR A 76 -2.76 7.32 3.63
N LEU A 77 -3.09 6.04 3.44
CA LEU A 77 -4.47 5.56 3.49
C LEU A 77 -5.12 5.81 4.86
N ALA A 78 -4.38 5.61 5.95
CA ALA A 78 -4.86 5.88 7.31
C ALA A 78 -5.16 7.38 7.50
N ILE A 79 -4.26 8.27 7.07
CA ILE A 79 -4.45 9.73 7.15
C ILE A 79 -5.66 10.17 6.32
N VAL A 80 -5.77 9.72 5.07
CA VAL A 80 -6.89 10.04 4.18
C VAL A 80 -8.21 9.54 4.77
N THR A 81 -8.22 8.32 5.31
CA THR A 81 -9.42 7.73 5.94
C THR A 81 -9.83 8.53 7.17
N ALA A 82 -8.88 8.90 8.04
CA ALA A 82 -9.16 9.73 9.21
C ALA A 82 -9.72 11.10 8.81
N GLY A 83 -9.11 11.77 7.82
CA GLY A 83 -9.59 13.04 7.28
C GLY A 83 -11.02 12.93 6.72
N ALA A 84 -11.30 11.91 5.91
CA ALA A 84 -12.63 11.67 5.35
C ALA A 84 -13.68 11.44 6.45
N LEU A 85 -13.34 10.66 7.48
CA LEU A 85 -14.23 10.42 8.62
C LEU A 85 -14.49 11.70 9.43
N LEU A 86 -13.49 12.55 9.62
CA LEU A 86 -13.64 13.84 10.30
C LEU A 86 -14.56 14.79 9.52
N LEU A 87 -14.38 14.91 8.20
CA LEU A 87 -15.21 15.77 7.34
C LEU A 87 -16.69 15.34 7.34
N VAL A 88 -16.95 14.03 7.23
CA VAL A 88 -18.31 13.50 7.29
C VAL A 88 -18.93 13.65 8.68
N SER A 89 -18.12 13.59 9.74
CA SER A 89 -18.60 13.79 11.11
C SER A 89 -18.89 15.27 11.42
N GLY A 90 -18.09 16.19 10.86
CA GLY A 90 -18.25 17.64 11.01
C GLY A 90 -19.51 18.16 10.31
N SER A 91 -19.73 17.76 9.05
CA SER A 91 -20.89 18.16 8.24
C SER A 91 -22.23 17.87 8.93
N ARG A 92 -22.28 16.80 9.74
CA ARG A 92 -23.48 16.39 10.47
C ARG A 92 -23.86 17.32 11.62
N LYS A 93 -22.88 17.97 12.27
CA LYS A 93 -23.14 18.86 13.40
C LYS A 93 -23.80 20.15 12.95
N GLU A 94 -23.55 20.58 11.70
CA GLU A 94 -24.14 21.79 11.14
C GLU A 94 -25.58 21.58 10.67
N THR A 95 -25.97 20.38 10.22
CA THR A 95 -27.35 20.09 9.80
C THR A 95 -28.34 19.89 10.96
N LEU A 96 -27.86 19.80 12.20
CA LEU A 96 -28.66 19.60 13.41
C LEU A 96 -28.78 20.87 14.27
N LYS A 97 -28.18 21.98 13.84
CA LYS A 97 -28.38 23.33 14.41
C LYS A 97 -29.39 24.08 13.57
#